data_AF-A0A0G1M9J9-F1
#
_entry.id   AF-A0A0G1M9J9-F1
#
_cell.length_a   1.000
_cell.length_b   1.000
_cell.length_c   1.000
_cell.angle_alpha   90.00
_cell.angle_beta   90.00
_cell.angle_gamma   90.00
#
_symmetry.space_group_name_H-M   'P 1'
#
loop_
_entity.id
_entity.type
_entity.pdbx_description
1 polymer ?
#
loop_
_entity_poly.entity_id
_entity_poly.type
_entity_poly.pdbx_seq_one_letter_code
_entity_poly.pdbx_strand_id
1 'polypeptide(L)'
;MLPLLLVGYLGMKFRKWRISKNDAMPAEKNSHKKLWLIGLAAFILLFAIIAIANYLGNSQKTGEAGKPVIPKIDMHEHFRAGGDARYFLVAMAAAGIKKMVIVPTDWPPSNPKYKENLTAALEVKNKYPDKFIVFATAWNKDPDAAKIIEDAVKNGAGGMKFIDWLSSKKYPNEAGPVDSDNMYKVYEVAREYKVPVLMHIDFQKKPEWKAQFEKVAADFPDVTFILAHYCRAASGKTPQLSLCAQTLDKFPNVYTDISMGGGLNRYRGYFDKSEASAKKFRDFIIKYQDRILWGADIVLDGKIRDGVEKNPAWIFKRMATDFFILEHGKYLNLLHPEDKIIHRSLDLPDEVLQKIYWENPKKVLGI
;
A
#
# COMPACT_ATOMS: atom_id res chain seq x y z
N MET A 1 -4.38 2.05 37.39
CA MET A 1 -5.78 1.68 37.66
C MET A 1 -6.73 2.66 36.99
N LEU A 2 -6.87 2.59 35.66
CA LEU A 2 -7.95 3.27 34.93
C LEU A 2 -8.17 2.48 33.63
N PRO A 3 -8.99 1.42 33.69
CA PRO A 3 -10.14 1.38 32.77
C PRO A 3 -11.32 0.65 33.42
N LEU A 4 -12.28 1.37 34.00
CA LEU A 4 -13.54 0.77 34.47
C LEU A 4 -14.77 1.69 34.35
N LEU A 5 -14.66 2.85 33.69
CA LEU A 5 -15.75 3.84 33.65
C LEU A 5 -16.47 3.99 32.31
N LEU A 6 -16.39 2.99 31.41
CA LEU A 6 -17.12 3.03 30.13
C LEU A 6 -18.09 1.86 29.88
N VAL A 7 -18.38 1.05 30.91
CA VAL A 7 -19.35 -0.06 30.81
C VAL A 7 -20.74 0.31 31.39
N GLY A 8 -20.93 1.54 31.88
CA GLY A 8 -22.14 1.92 32.63
C GLY A 8 -23.32 2.54 31.86
N TYR A 9 -23.24 2.78 30.55
CA TYR A 9 -24.25 3.62 29.85
C TYR A 9 -25.11 2.90 28.78
N LEU A 10 -25.08 1.57 28.71
CA LEU A 10 -25.94 0.80 27.79
C LEU A 10 -26.73 -0.28 28.53
N GLY A 11 -27.48 0.13 29.55
CA GLY A 11 -28.52 -0.69 30.17
C GLY A 11 -29.83 -0.58 29.40
N MET A 12 -29.98 -1.27 28.27
CA MET A 12 -31.29 -1.51 27.65
C MET A 12 -31.58 -3.01 27.60
N LYS A 13 -32.62 -3.40 28.36
CA LYS A 13 -33.17 -4.76 28.47
C LYS A 13 -33.56 -5.30 27.09
N PHE A 14 -33.01 -6.45 26.70
CA PHE A 14 -33.50 -7.21 25.56
C PHE A 14 -34.88 -7.82 25.90
N ARG A 15 -35.94 -7.25 25.33
CA ARG A 15 -37.28 -7.86 25.31
C ARG A 15 -37.39 -8.68 24.02
N LYS A 16 -37.59 -10.00 24.12
CA LYS A 16 -37.82 -10.89 22.97
C LYS A 16 -39.00 -10.37 22.14
N TRP A 17 -38.75 -10.00 20.89
CA TRP A 17 -39.79 -9.70 19.92
C TRP A 17 -40.10 -10.95 19.10
N ARG A 18 -41.36 -11.40 19.18
CA ARG A 18 -41.93 -12.48 18.38
C ARG A 18 -42.48 -11.81 17.11
N ILE A 19 -41.90 -12.12 15.94
CA ILE A 19 -42.32 -11.52 14.67
C ILE A 19 -43.60 -12.24 14.21
N SER A 20 -44.69 -11.48 14.13
CA SER A 20 -45.91 -11.84 13.40
C SER A 20 -45.71 -11.50 11.92
N LYS A 21 -46.04 -12.42 11.01
CA LYS A 21 -46.14 -12.14 9.57
C LYS A 21 -47.39 -11.28 9.36
N ASN A 22 -47.27 -9.96 9.18
CA ASN A 22 -48.14 -9.13 8.30
C ASN A 22 -47.99 -7.60 8.44
N ASP A 23 -46.86 -7.05 8.89
CA ASP A 23 -46.67 -5.58 8.85
C ASP A 23 -45.59 -5.18 7.85
N ALA A 24 -45.98 -4.38 6.86
CA ALA A 24 -45.12 -3.78 5.86
C ALA A 24 -44.10 -2.83 6.52
N MET A 25 -42.82 -2.93 6.12
CA MET A 25 -41.77 -2.04 6.60
C MET A 25 -41.89 -0.64 5.96
N PRO A 26 -41.75 0.46 6.71
CA PRO A 26 -41.57 1.77 6.12
C PRO A 26 -40.11 1.94 5.66
N ALA A 27 -39.93 2.68 4.56
CA ALA A 27 -38.63 2.97 3.97
C ALA A 27 -37.77 3.89 4.87
N GLU A 28 -36.81 3.34 5.61
CA GLU A 28 -35.82 4.11 6.36
C GLU A 28 -34.60 4.49 5.49
N LYS A 29 -34.61 5.68 4.89
CA LYS A 29 -33.39 6.31 4.30
C LYS A 29 -32.50 7.02 5.34
N ASN A 30 -32.94 7.15 6.60
CA ASN A 30 -32.28 7.98 7.62
C ASN A 30 -31.47 7.22 8.68
N SER A 31 -31.70 5.93 8.89
CA SER A 31 -30.97 5.14 9.89
C SER A 31 -29.50 4.91 9.48
N HIS A 32 -29.24 4.65 8.20
CA HIS A 32 -27.87 4.52 7.68
C HIS A 32 -27.02 5.78 7.86
N LYS A 33 -27.59 6.98 7.71
CA LYS A 33 -26.86 8.24 7.93
C LYS A 33 -26.51 8.45 9.41
N LYS A 34 -27.41 8.10 10.34
CA LYS A 34 -27.16 8.20 11.79
C LYS A 34 -26.11 7.18 12.25
N LEU A 35 -26.17 5.95 11.77
CA LEU A 35 -25.15 4.92 12.02
C LEU A 35 -23.77 5.32 11.48
N TRP A 36 -23.73 5.95 10.29
CA TRP A 36 -22.50 6.48 9.71
C TRP A 36 -21.89 7.62 10.55
N LEU A 37 -22.70 8.57 11.03
CA LEU A 37 -22.25 9.67 11.89
C LEU A 37 -21.74 9.17 13.25
N ILE A 38 -22.39 8.18 13.85
CA ILE A 38 -21.96 7.59 15.12
C ILE A 38 -20.65 6.82 14.94
N GLY A 39 -20.51 6.05 13.85
CA GLY A 39 -19.26 5.35 13.52
C GLY A 39 -18.11 6.32 13.24
N LEU A 40 -18.38 7.43 12.54
CA LEU A 40 -17.41 8.49 12.28
C LEU A 40 -16.98 9.19 13.58
N ALA A 41 -17.92 9.51 14.47
CA ALA A 41 -17.62 10.14 15.76
C ALA A 41 -16.79 9.23 16.69
N ALA A 42 -17.14 7.94 16.77
CA ALA A 42 -16.36 6.96 17.53
C ALA A 42 -14.95 6.77 16.94
N PHE A 43 -14.81 6.83 15.61
CA PHE A 43 -13.51 6.79 14.93
C PHE A 43 -12.68 8.04 15.19
N ILE A 44 -13.28 9.24 15.14
CA ILE A 44 -12.60 10.50 15.49
C ILE A 44 -12.13 10.47 16.96
N LEU A 45 -12.94 9.95 17.87
CA LEU A 45 -12.58 9.84 19.28
C LEU A 45 -11.41 8.86 19.49
N LEU A 46 -11.44 7.69 18.84
CA LEU A 46 -10.34 6.74 18.85
C LEU A 46 -9.07 7.35 18.25
N PHE A 47 -9.21 8.14 17.18
CA PHE A 47 -8.11 8.85 16.56
C PHE A 47 -7.49 9.90 17.49
N ALA A 48 -8.31 10.71 18.16
CA ALA A 48 -7.83 11.66 19.16
C ALA A 48 -7.06 10.94 20.27
N ILE A 49 -7.56 9.79 20.74
CA ILE A 49 -6.89 8.98 21.76
C ILE A 49 -5.54 8.43 21.26
N ILE A 50 -5.47 7.92 20.03
CA ILE A 50 -4.21 7.39 19.45
C ILE A 50 -3.20 8.51 19.20
N ALA A 51 -3.64 9.65 18.66
CA ALA A 51 -2.78 10.81 18.43
C ALA A 51 -2.22 11.36 19.74
N ILE A 52 -3.06 11.46 20.78
CA ILE A 52 -2.66 11.87 22.13
C ILE A 52 -1.72 10.82 22.74
N ALA A 53 -2.02 9.52 22.61
CA ALA A 53 -1.17 8.45 23.13
C ALA A 53 0.20 8.38 22.44
N ASN A 54 0.28 8.63 21.13
CA ASN A 54 1.54 8.72 20.40
C ASN A 54 2.33 9.98 20.80
N TYR A 55 1.66 11.13 20.94
CA TYR A 55 2.28 12.37 21.39
C TYR A 55 2.84 12.25 22.82
N LEU A 56 2.06 11.71 23.75
CA LEU A 56 2.46 11.51 25.15
C LEU A 56 3.45 10.34 25.31
N GLY A 57 3.31 9.28 24.52
CA GLY A 57 4.20 8.12 24.54
C GLY A 57 5.61 8.44 24.01
N ASN A 58 5.70 9.31 23.00
CA ASN A 58 6.97 9.82 22.50
C ASN A 58 7.62 10.83 23.46
N SER A 59 6.84 11.68 24.13
CA SER A 59 7.40 12.67 25.06
C SER A 59 7.92 12.04 26.37
N GLN A 60 7.29 10.96 26.86
CA GLN A 60 7.69 10.36 28.14
C GLN A 60 8.88 9.41 28.07
N LYS A 61 9.24 8.88 26.89
CA LYS A 61 10.32 7.89 26.78
C LYS A 61 11.72 8.49 26.62
N THR A 62 11.86 9.73 26.14
CA THR A 62 13.18 10.27 25.75
C THR A 62 13.55 11.57 26.45
N GLY A 63 12.64 12.27 27.13
CA GLY A 63 12.91 13.63 27.63
C GLY A 63 13.21 14.64 26.51
N GLU A 64 13.09 14.22 25.25
CA GLU A 64 13.26 15.04 24.06
C GLU A 64 11.88 15.55 23.59
N ALA A 65 11.87 16.73 22.96
CA ALA A 65 10.69 17.24 22.26
C ALA A 65 10.09 16.13 21.38
N GLY A 66 8.78 15.91 21.47
CA GLY A 66 8.11 14.78 20.81
C GLY A 66 8.53 14.66 19.34
N LYS A 67 8.88 13.44 18.91
CA LYS A 67 9.40 13.17 17.56
C LYS A 67 8.62 13.95 16.48
N PRO A 68 9.30 14.56 15.49
CA PRO A 68 8.62 15.27 14.41
C PRO A 68 7.61 14.36 13.71
N VAL A 69 6.40 14.88 13.46
CA VAL A 69 5.41 14.15 12.66
C VAL A 69 5.85 14.20 11.20
N ILE A 70 6.43 13.10 10.72
CA ILE A 70 6.88 12.96 9.33
C ILE A 70 5.65 12.89 8.41
N PRO A 71 5.46 13.85 7.48
CA PRO A 71 4.41 13.75 6.46
C PRO A 71 4.70 12.55 5.55
N LYS A 72 3.66 11.85 5.12
CA LYS A 72 3.81 10.61 4.34
C LYS A 72 3.19 10.72 2.95
N ILE A 73 3.82 10.10 1.96
CA ILE A 73 3.24 9.81 0.65
C ILE A 73 3.19 8.30 0.52
N ASP A 74 1.99 7.78 0.28
CA ASP A 74 1.78 6.37 0.01
C ASP A 74 2.03 6.12 -1.48
N MET A 75 2.97 5.24 -1.81
CA MET A 75 3.40 4.97 -3.18
C MET A 75 2.76 3.72 -3.79
N HIS A 76 1.91 2.99 -3.08
CA HIS A 76 1.41 1.72 -3.61
C HIS A 76 0.08 1.27 -2.99
N GLU A 77 -1.02 1.75 -3.57
CA GLU A 77 -2.37 1.27 -3.25
C GLU A 77 -3.14 0.86 -4.51
N HIS A 78 -4.10 -0.05 -4.37
CA HIS A 78 -4.90 -0.52 -5.50
C HIS A 78 -6.32 0.05 -5.40
N PHE A 79 -6.75 0.74 -6.46
CA PHE A 79 -8.13 1.22 -6.58
C PHE A 79 -8.81 0.60 -7.80
N ARG A 80 -10.00 0.06 -7.60
CA ARG A 80 -10.78 -0.60 -8.65
C ARG A 80 -12.19 -0.04 -8.71
N ALA A 81 -12.84 -0.21 -9.86
CA ALA A 81 -14.23 0.14 -10.03
C ALA A 81 -15.09 -0.51 -8.93
N GLY A 82 -15.98 0.29 -8.33
CA GLY A 82 -16.78 -0.09 -7.15
C GLY A 82 -16.18 0.29 -5.80
N GLY A 83 -14.90 0.67 -5.73
CA GLY A 83 -14.28 1.23 -4.52
C GLY A 83 -14.80 2.63 -4.17
N ASP A 84 -14.84 2.96 -2.88
CA ASP A 84 -15.17 4.31 -2.40
C ASP A 84 -13.91 5.03 -1.93
N ALA A 85 -13.37 5.94 -2.76
CA ALA A 85 -12.15 6.68 -2.46
C ALA A 85 -12.21 7.49 -1.15
N ARG A 86 -13.40 7.78 -0.62
CA ARG A 86 -13.55 8.42 0.70
C ARG A 86 -12.98 7.56 1.81
N TYR A 87 -12.94 6.23 1.63
CA TYR A 87 -12.35 5.34 2.62
C TYR A 87 -10.84 5.54 2.73
N PHE A 88 -10.15 5.71 1.59
CA PHE A 88 -8.76 6.12 1.59
C PHE A 88 -8.58 7.52 2.17
N LEU A 89 -9.41 8.51 1.81
CA LEU A 89 -9.27 9.88 2.33
C LEU A 89 -9.33 9.94 3.87
N VAL A 90 -10.27 9.21 4.49
CA VAL A 90 -10.38 9.14 5.95
C VAL A 90 -9.17 8.44 6.57
N ALA A 91 -8.73 7.32 6.00
CA ALA A 91 -7.56 6.61 6.49
C ALA A 91 -6.26 7.42 6.32
N MET A 92 -6.10 8.12 5.19
CA MET A 92 -4.97 9.01 4.91
C MET A 92 -4.89 10.14 5.93
N ALA A 93 -6.02 10.79 6.22
CA ALA A 93 -6.07 11.85 7.22
C ALA A 93 -5.63 11.34 8.60
N ALA A 94 -6.08 10.15 8.99
CA ALA A 94 -5.68 9.52 10.25
C ALA A 94 -4.20 9.05 10.23
N ALA A 95 -3.68 8.58 9.11
CA ALA A 95 -2.31 8.09 8.98
C ALA A 95 -1.26 9.20 8.75
N GLY A 96 -1.68 10.46 8.62
CA GLY A 96 -0.77 11.57 8.27
C GLY A 96 -0.29 11.53 6.81
N ILE A 97 -1.00 10.82 5.94
CA ILE A 97 -0.67 10.67 4.51
C ILE A 97 -1.22 11.87 3.75
N LYS A 98 -0.34 12.55 3.01
CA LYS A 98 -0.66 13.77 2.24
C LYS A 98 -1.14 13.45 0.83
N LYS A 99 -0.51 12.47 0.17
CA LYS A 99 -0.83 11.98 -1.18
C LYS A 99 -0.72 10.46 -1.23
N MET A 100 -1.47 9.86 -2.14
CA MET A 100 -1.50 8.41 -2.35
C MET A 100 -1.45 8.10 -3.84
N VAL A 101 -0.54 7.19 -4.23
CA VAL A 101 -0.50 6.59 -5.55
C VAL A 101 -1.49 5.42 -5.57
N ILE A 102 -2.47 5.51 -6.47
CA ILE A 102 -3.41 4.44 -6.75
C ILE A 102 -3.11 3.78 -8.09
N VAL A 103 -3.14 2.45 -8.12
CA VAL A 103 -2.86 1.65 -9.31
C VAL A 103 -4.11 0.85 -9.72
N PRO A 104 -4.55 0.94 -10.99
CA PRO A 104 -5.84 0.40 -11.45
C PRO A 104 -5.73 -1.02 -12.00
N THR A 105 -5.33 -1.95 -11.15
CA THR A 105 -5.10 -3.33 -11.59
C THR A 105 -6.22 -4.29 -11.19
N ASP A 106 -6.26 -5.45 -11.84
CA ASP A 106 -7.15 -6.58 -11.56
C ASP A 106 -6.37 -7.91 -11.43
N TRP A 107 -7.11 -9.00 -11.25
CA TRP A 107 -6.58 -10.36 -11.11
C TRP A 107 -6.36 -11.05 -12.47
N PRO A 108 -5.56 -12.13 -12.51
CA PRO A 108 -5.56 -13.06 -13.63
C PRO A 108 -6.97 -13.61 -13.98
N PRO A 109 -7.27 -13.92 -15.26
CA PRO A 109 -6.33 -13.85 -16.37
C PRO A 109 -6.28 -12.52 -17.11
N SER A 110 -5.08 -12.10 -17.52
CA SER A 110 -4.86 -10.97 -18.43
C SER A 110 -5.37 -9.62 -17.93
N ASN A 111 -5.52 -9.46 -16.60
CA ASN A 111 -5.91 -8.20 -15.98
C ASN A 111 -7.23 -7.63 -16.56
N PRO A 112 -8.33 -8.40 -16.59
CA PRO A 112 -9.41 -8.22 -17.58
C PRO A 112 -10.18 -6.91 -17.45
N LYS A 113 -10.18 -6.28 -16.27
CA LYS A 113 -10.85 -5.00 -16.00
C LYS A 113 -9.89 -3.82 -15.88
N TYR A 114 -8.66 -3.93 -16.37
CA TYR A 114 -7.68 -2.85 -16.22
C TYR A 114 -8.18 -1.52 -16.82
N LYS A 115 -8.88 -1.54 -17.96
CA LYS A 115 -9.45 -0.33 -18.59
C LYS A 115 -10.52 0.31 -17.71
N GLU A 116 -11.46 -0.50 -17.20
CA GLU A 116 -12.53 -0.05 -16.29
C GLU A 116 -11.96 0.54 -15.00
N ASN A 117 -10.97 -0.14 -14.41
CA ASN A 117 -10.28 0.33 -13.21
C ASN A 117 -9.49 1.62 -13.48
N LEU A 118 -8.87 1.75 -14.65
CA LEU A 118 -8.10 2.93 -15.03
C LEU A 118 -9.00 4.15 -15.14
N THR A 119 -10.15 4.02 -15.80
CA THR A 119 -11.18 5.06 -15.84
C THR A 119 -11.60 5.47 -14.44
N ALA A 120 -11.94 4.51 -13.57
CA ALA A 120 -12.36 4.79 -12.20
C ALA A 120 -11.26 5.50 -11.37
N ALA A 121 -10.00 5.10 -11.54
CA ALA A 121 -8.87 5.73 -10.84
C ALA A 121 -8.63 7.18 -11.33
N LEU A 122 -8.74 7.43 -12.64
CA LEU A 122 -8.64 8.78 -13.20
C LEU A 122 -9.80 9.68 -12.74
N GLU A 123 -11.03 9.16 -12.64
CA GLU A 123 -12.17 9.89 -12.06
C GLU A 123 -11.91 10.28 -10.61
N VAL A 124 -11.36 9.37 -9.79
CA VAL A 124 -10.99 9.67 -8.40
C VAL A 124 -9.92 10.75 -8.32
N LYS A 125 -8.88 10.68 -9.15
CA LYS A 125 -7.83 11.71 -9.23
C LYS A 125 -8.40 13.05 -9.71
N ASN A 126 -9.31 13.08 -10.67
CA ASN A 126 -9.94 14.32 -11.11
C ASN A 126 -10.84 14.93 -10.04
N LYS A 127 -11.48 14.10 -9.21
CA LYS A 127 -12.29 14.57 -8.08
C LYS A 127 -11.46 15.06 -6.90
N TYR A 128 -10.29 14.48 -6.66
CA TYR A 128 -9.40 14.84 -5.54
C TYR A 128 -7.93 14.96 -6.00
N PRO A 129 -7.61 15.93 -6.87
CA PRO A 129 -6.30 16.03 -7.53
C PRO A 129 -5.14 16.26 -6.57
N ASP A 130 -5.40 16.90 -5.42
CA ASP A 130 -4.38 17.12 -4.40
C ASP A 130 -4.05 15.87 -3.59
N LYS A 131 -4.89 14.83 -3.66
CA LYS A 131 -4.81 13.64 -2.81
C LYS A 131 -4.34 12.39 -3.53
N PHE A 132 -4.73 12.21 -4.79
CA PHE A 132 -4.42 10.98 -5.53
C PHE A 132 -3.56 11.25 -6.76
N ILE A 133 -2.61 10.35 -6.98
CA ILE A 133 -1.83 10.21 -8.20
C ILE A 133 -2.16 8.84 -8.79
N VAL A 134 -2.41 8.77 -10.09
CA VAL A 134 -2.67 7.48 -10.76
C VAL A 134 -1.39 7.01 -11.42
N PHE A 135 -0.98 5.78 -11.13
CA PHE A 135 -0.04 5.07 -12.02
C PHE A 135 -0.85 4.19 -12.96
N ALA A 136 -0.92 4.56 -14.22
CA ALA A 136 -1.76 3.90 -15.21
C ALA A 136 -1.31 2.45 -15.45
N THR A 137 -2.25 1.55 -15.68
CA THR A 137 -1.95 0.14 -16.00
C THR A 137 -2.55 -0.21 -17.34
N ALA A 138 -1.79 -0.97 -18.12
CA ALA A 138 -2.28 -1.73 -19.26
C ALA A 138 -1.89 -3.21 -19.10
N TRP A 139 -2.58 -4.09 -19.80
CA TRP A 139 -2.09 -5.47 -19.93
C TRP A 139 -0.84 -5.46 -20.81
N ASN A 140 0.24 -6.04 -20.31
CA ASN A 140 1.58 -6.07 -20.92
C ASN A 140 1.62 -6.72 -22.32
N LYS A 141 0.62 -7.53 -22.69
CA LYS A 141 0.48 -8.12 -24.04
C LYS A 141 -0.58 -7.45 -24.92
N ASP A 142 -1.28 -6.44 -24.40
CA ASP A 142 -2.18 -5.65 -25.23
C ASP A 142 -1.33 -4.88 -26.26
N PRO A 143 -1.54 -5.06 -27.58
CA PRO A 143 -0.74 -4.36 -28.59
C PRO A 143 -0.89 -2.84 -28.52
N ASP A 144 -1.95 -2.34 -27.89
CA ASP A 144 -2.20 -0.91 -27.66
C ASP A 144 -1.72 -0.45 -26.27
N ALA A 145 -0.98 -1.27 -25.51
CA ALA A 145 -0.56 -0.95 -24.14
C ALA A 145 0.16 0.41 -24.05
N ALA A 146 1.12 0.67 -24.95
CA ALA A 146 1.85 1.93 -24.99
C ALA A 146 0.90 3.13 -25.22
N LYS A 147 -0.01 3.01 -26.18
CA LYS A 147 -1.00 4.05 -26.48
C LYS A 147 -1.94 4.32 -25.30
N ILE A 148 -2.46 3.26 -24.66
CA ILE A 148 -3.35 3.39 -23.51
C ILE A 148 -2.64 4.11 -22.34
N ILE A 149 -1.38 3.78 -22.11
CA ILE A 149 -0.57 4.41 -21.07
C ILE A 149 -0.29 5.87 -21.43
N GLU A 150 0.11 6.16 -22.67
CA GLU A 150 0.36 7.50 -23.15
C GLU A 150 -0.89 8.39 -23.02
N ASP A 151 -2.05 7.90 -23.46
CA ASP A 151 -3.33 8.58 -23.31
C ASP A 151 -3.66 8.85 -21.83
N ALA A 152 -3.39 7.90 -20.94
CA ALA A 152 -3.59 8.10 -19.50
C ALA A 152 -2.65 9.16 -18.90
N VAL A 153 -1.38 9.19 -19.32
CA VAL A 153 -0.39 10.20 -18.90
C VAL A 153 -0.80 11.59 -19.40
N LYS A 154 -1.23 11.71 -20.66
CA LYS A 154 -1.81 12.97 -21.21
C LYS A 154 -3.05 13.44 -20.43
N ASN A 155 -3.80 12.50 -19.85
CA ASN A 155 -4.95 12.78 -18.99
C ASN A 155 -4.61 12.88 -17.48
N GLY A 156 -3.31 13.02 -17.15
CA GLY A 156 -2.84 13.34 -15.80
C GLY A 156 -2.49 12.16 -14.91
N ALA A 157 -2.30 10.95 -15.46
CA ALA A 157 -1.58 9.91 -14.73
C ALA A 157 -0.12 10.35 -14.49
N GLY A 158 0.39 10.09 -13.28
CA GLY A 158 1.74 10.51 -12.85
C GLY A 158 2.78 9.40 -12.90
N GLY A 159 2.49 8.30 -13.60
CA GLY A 159 3.31 7.10 -13.64
C GLY A 159 2.59 5.94 -14.30
N MET A 160 3.22 4.79 -14.30
CA MET A 160 2.64 3.56 -14.83
C MET A 160 2.96 2.36 -13.93
N LYS A 161 2.05 1.38 -13.90
CA LYS A 161 2.14 0.15 -13.13
C LYS A 161 1.95 -1.05 -14.05
N PHE A 162 2.91 -1.96 -14.05
CA PHE A 162 2.82 -3.26 -14.71
C PHE A 162 2.83 -4.40 -13.68
N ILE A 163 2.04 -5.43 -13.97
CA ILE A 163 1.98 -6.63 -13.15
C ILE A 163 2.49 -7.81 -13.93
N ASP A 164 3.79 -8.02 -13.85
CA ASP A 164 4.39 -9.23 -14.41
C ASP A 164 4.18 -10.44 -13.46
N TRP A 165 3.79 -10.26 -12.20
CA TRP A 165 3.47 -11.37 -11.31
C TRP A 165 2.20 -12.17 -11.71
N LEU A 166 1.42 -11.72 -12.71
CA LEU A 166 0.28 -12.49 -13.21
C LEU A 166 0.68 -13.91 -13.67
N SER A 167 1.98 -14.15 -13.92
CA SER A 167 2.55 -15.50 -13.98
C SER A 167 2.37 -16.27 -12.67
N SER A 168 1.35 -17.13 -12.64
CA SER A 168 1.09 -18.07 -11.55
C SER A 168 1.22 -19.52 -12.03
N LYS A 169 1.17 -20.50 -11.11
CA LYS A 169 1.09 -21.92 -11.51
C LYS A 169 -0.10 -22.20 -12.44
N LYS A 170 -1.21 -21.47 -12.24
CA LYS A 170 -2.42 -21.58 -13.06
C LYS A 170 -2.29 -20.82 -14.40
N TYR A 171 -1.49 -19.77 -14.43
CA TYR A 171 -1.38 -18.85 -15.56
C TYR A 171 0.10 -18.50 -15.86
N PRO A 172 0.95 -19.48 -16.24
CA PRO A 172 2.40 -19.30 -16.29
C PRO A 172 2.89 -18.33 -17.39
N ASN A 173 2.02 -18.00 -18.35
CA ASN A 173 2.36 -17.24 -19.54
C ASN A 173 1.74 -15.84 -19.56
N GLU A 174 1.05 -15.38 -18.51
CA GLU A 174 0.30 -14.11 -18.59
C GLU A 174 1.18 -12.87 -18.70
N ALA A 175 2.33 -12.88 -18.03
CA ALA A 175 3.22 -11.73 -17.93
C ALA A 175 4.23 -11.58 -19.08
N GLY A 176 4.47 -12.64 -19.85
CA GLY A 176 5.48 -12.59 -20.92
C GLY A 176 6.89 -12.16 -20.46
N PRO A 177 7.77 -11.84 -21.41
CA PRO A 177 9.08 -11.24 -21.14
C PRO A 177 8.98 -9.77 -20.73
N VAL A 178 9.79 -9.37 -19.74
CA VAL A 178 9.90 -7.99 -19.25
C VAL A 178 10.50 -7.06 -20.31
N ASP A 179 11.31 -7.62 -21.20
CA ASP A 179 12.05 -6.97 -22.28
C ASP A 179 11.42 -7.20 -23.67
N SER A 180 10.11 -7.48 -23.73
CA SER A 180 9.41 -7.64 -25.01
C SER A 180 9.28 -6.32 -25.79
N ASP A 181 9.20 -6.39 -27.12
CA ASP A 181 9.01 -5.22 -27.99
C ASP A 181 7.81 -4.35 -27.57
N ASN A 182 6.74 -4.98 -27.08
CA ASN A 182 5.56 -4.26 -26.60
C ASN A 182 5.88 -3.45 -25.34
N MET A 183 6.63 -4.02 -24.41
CA MET A 183 7.07 -3.32 -23.20
C MET A 183 8.11 -2.23 -23.49
N TYR A 184 8.99 -2.41 -24.49
CA TYR A 184 9.91 -1.35 -24.92
C TYR A 184 9.15 -0.09 -25.35
N LYS A 185 8.06 -0.23 -26.13
CA LYS A 185 7.21 0.91 -26.51
C LYS A 185 6.60 1.62 -25.30
N VAL A 186 6.30 0.88 -24.23
CA VAL A 186 5.79 1.46 -22.99
C VAL A 186 6.89 2.21 -22.24
N TYR A 187 8.10 1.65 -22.14
CA TYR A 187 9.23 2.33 -21.49
C TYR A 187 9.65 3.60 -22.24
N GLU A 188 9.48 3.62 -23.56
CA GLU A 188 9.63 4.82 -24.38
C GLU A 188 8.66 5.93 -23.97
N VAL A 189 7.39 5.60 -23.72
CA VAL A 189 6.43 6.57 -23.16
C VAL A 189 6.88 7.03 -21.77
N ALA A 190 7.36 6.13 -20.91
CA ALA A 190 7.87 6.52 -19.59
C ALA A 190 9.03 7.51 -19.69
N ARG A 191 9.95 7.28 -20.63
CA ARG A 191 11.09 8.14 -20.93
C ARG A 191 10.65 9.51 -21.44
N GLU A 192 9.81 9.53 -22.47
CA GLU A 192 9.33 10.76 -23.12
C GLU A 192 8.62 11.69 -22.12
N TYR A 193 7.73 11.12 -21.32
CA TYR A 193 6.93 11.88 -20.35
C TYR A 193 7.58 12.02 -18.97
N LYS A 194 8.77 11.43 -18.77
CA LYS A 194 9.54 11.45 -17.51
C LYS A 194 8.73 10.99 -16.30
N VAL A 195 7.96 9.93 -16.48
CA VAL A 195 7.13 9.35 -15.41
C VAL A 195 7.68 7.98 -14.96
N PRO A 196 7.56 7.62 -13.67
CA PRO A 196 8.11 6.37 -13.15
C PRO A 196 7.31 5.13 -13.58
N VAL A 197 8.01 3.99 -13.60
CA VAL A 197 7.45 2.67 -13.94
C VAL A 197 7.51 1.75 -12.71
N LEU A 198 6.37 1.47 -12.10
CA LEU A 198 6.23 0.50 -11.01
C LEU A 198 6.02 -0.90 -11.59
N MET A 199 6.88 -1.85 -11.23
CA MET A 199 6.86 -3.21 -11.76
C MET A 199 6.72 -4.25 -10.65
N HIS A 200 5.96 -5.30 -10.95
CA HIS A 200 5.78 -6.44 -10.06
C HIS A 200 6.47 -7.69 -10.63
N ILE A 201 7.80 -7.70 -10.63
CA ILE A 201 8.63 -8.82 -11.12
C ILE A 201 9.19 -9.65 -9.95
N ASP A 202 9.30 -10.98 -10.12
CA ASP A 202 9.88 -11.88 -9.12
C ASP A 202 11.02 -12.73 -9.67
N PHE A 203 12.23 -12.32 -9.33
CA PHE A 203 13.47 -13.00 -9.69
C PHE A 203 13.60 -14.40 -9.07
N GLN A 204 12.87 -14.73 -8.00
CA GLN A 204 12.90 -16.06 -7.40
C GLN A 204 12.03 -17.04 -8.17
N LYS A 205 10.84 -16.60 -8.60
CA LYS A 205 9.92 -17.43 -9.38
C LYS A 205 10.30 -17.53 -10.85
N LYS A 206 10.85 -16.45 -11.39
CA LYS A 206 11.20 -16.29 -12.80
C LYS A 206 12.61 -15.68 -12.89
N PRO A 207 13.67 -16.47 -12.66
CA PRO A 207 15.05 -15.98 -12.69
C PRO A 207 15.43 -15.28 -14.00
N GLU A 208 14.82 -15.68 -15.12
CA GLU A 208 15.00 -15.05 -16.43
C GLU A 208 14.62 -13.56 -16.44
N TRP A 209 13.61 -13.17 -15.64
CA TRP A 209 13.20 -11.77 -15.55
C TRP A 209 14.26 -10.87 -14.94
N LYS A 210 15.22 -11.43 -14.17
CA LYS A 210 16.33 -10.63 -13.67
C LYS A 210 17.15 -10.11 -14.84
N ALA A 211 17.63 -10.99 -15.71
CA ALA A 211 18.45 -10.60 -16.86
C ALA A 211 17.67 -9.68 -17.82
N GLN A 212 16.39 -9.97 -18.06
CA GLN A 212 15.53 -9.13 -18.91
C GLN A 212 15.34 -7.72 -18.31
N PHE A 213 15.03 -7.63 -17.01
CA PHE A 213 14.89 -6.34 -16.35
C PHE A 213 16.21 -5.56 -16.30
N GLU A 214 17.33 -6.22 -16.02
CA GLU A 214 18.63 -5.56 -16.03
C GLU A 214 19.00 -4.99 -17.40
N LYS A 215 18.62 -5.67 -18.49
CA LYS A 215 18.75 -5.15 -19.85
C LYS A 215 17.89 -3.89 -20.04
N VAL A 216 16.62 -3.94 -19.64
CA VAL A 216 15.70 -2.78 -19.71
C VAL A 216 16.24 -1.60 -18.88
N ALA A 217 16.68 -1.83 -17.64
CA ALA A 217 17.21 -0.78 -16.78
C ALA A 217 18.49 -0.14 -17.35
N ALA A 218 19.31 -0.91 -18.08
CA ALA A 218 20.48 -0.42 -18.79
C ALA A 218 20.12 0.39 -20.04
N ASP A 219 19.12 -0.06 -20.81
CA ASP A 219 18.66 0.57 -22.05
C ASP A 219 17.90 1.89 -21.78
N PHE A 220 17.31 2.04 -20.59
CA PHE A 220 16.55 3.21 -20.15
C PHE A 220 17.10 3.84 -18.85
N PRO A 221 18.35 4.35 -18.85
CA PRO A 221 19.00 4.86 -17.63
C PRO A 221 18.35 6.14 -17.06
N ASP A 222 17.53 6.82 -17.85
CA ASP A 222 16.77 8.03 -17.51
C ASP A 222 15.34 7.76 -17.02
N VAL A 223 14.86 6.52 -17.18
CA VAL A 223 13.58 6.08 -16.61
C VAL A 223 13.76 5.61 -15.18
N THR A 224 12.93 6.12 -14.27
CA THR A 224 12.88 5.63 -12.89
C THR A 224 12.01 4.38 -12.81
N PHE A 225 12.62 3.24 -12.44
CA PHE A 225 11.90 1.99 -12.20
C PHE A 225 11.69 1.76 -10.70
N ILE A 226 10.51 1.28 -10.31
CA ILE A 226 10.17 0.94 -8.93
C ILE A 226 9.80 -0.54 -8.88
N LEU A 227 10.67 -1.37 -8.29
CA LEU A 227 10.40 -2.79 -8.12
C LEU A 227 9.60 -3.05 -6.85
N ALA A 228 8.41 -3.62 -6.96
CA ALA A 228 7.50 -3.75 -5.84
C ALA A 228 7.97 -4.76 -4.77
N HIS A 229 7.68 -4.46 -3.50
CA HIS A 229 7.85 -5.36 -2.35
C HIS A 229 9.28 -5.93 -2.19
N TYR A 230 10.29 -5.07 -2.05
CA TYR A 230 11.71 -5.46 -2.03
C TYR A 230 12.11 -6.23 -3.29
N CYS A 231 11.70 -5.77 -4.48
CA CYS A 231 11.88 -6.51 -5.73
C CYS A 231 11.33 -7.95 -5.67
N ARG A 232 10.24 -8.17 -4.92
CA ARG A 232 9.69 -9.49 -4.55
C ARG A 232 10.65 -10.45 -3.86
N ALA A 233 11.76 -9.95 -3.32
CA ALA A 233 12.74 -10.74 -2.59
C ALA A 233 12.16 -11.36 -1.31
N ALA A 234 11.07 -10.81 -0.74
CA ALA A 234 10.46 -11.26 0.50
C ALA A 234 9.09 -11.95 0.27
N SER A 235 9.00 -12.83 -0.73
CA SER A 235 7.75 -13.51 -1.13
C SER A 235 7.67 -15.01 -0.80
N GLY A 236 8.82 -15.66 -0.57
CA GLY A 236 8.96 -17.12 -0.44
C GLY A 236 8.90 -17.66 0.99
N LYS A 237 9.39 -18.89 1.21
CA LYS A 237 9.65 -19.39 2.58
C LYS A 237 10.88 -18.73 3.21
N THR A 238 11.84 -18.37 2.37
CA THR A 238 13.08 -17.69 2.75
C THR A 238 13.20 -16.40 1.95
N PRO A 239 13.43 -15.24 2.59
CA PRO A 239 13.64 -13.99 1.87
C PRO A 239 15.03 -13.97 1.20
N GLN A 240 15.09 -13.49 -0.04
CA GLN A 240 16.31 -13.39 -0.85
C GLN A 240 16.66 -11.91 -1.15
N LEU A 241 16.83 -11.10 -0.10
CA LEU A 241 17.10 -9.66 -0.21
C LEU A 241 18.33 -9.34 -1.09
N SER A 242 19.28 -10.28 -1.19
CA SER A 242 20.45 -10.17 -2.08
C SER A 242 20.08 -9.98 -3.55
N LEU A 243 18.98 -10.56 -4.04
CA LEU A 243 18.54 -10.40 -5.43
C LEU A 243 18.10 -8.96 -5.73
N CYS A 244 17.41 -8.34 -4.79
CA CYS A 244 17.04 -6.93 -4.88
C CYS A 244 18.28 -6.04 -4.72
N ALA A 245 19.11 -6.33 -3.72
CA ALA A 245 20.36 -5.62 -3.45
C ALA A 245 21.28 -5.55 -4.68
N GLN A 246 21.53 -6.66 -5.37
CA GLN A 246 22.35 -6.70 -6.59
C GLN A 246 21.80 -5.78 -7.68
N THR A 247 20.48 -5.72 -7.83
CA THR A 247 19.82 -4.87 -8.83
C THR A 247 19.94 -3.39 -8.46
N LEU A 248 19.72 -3.05 -7.18
CA LEU A 248 19.92 -1.69 -6.67
C LEU A 248 21.39 -1.26 -6.74
N ASP A 249 22.35 -2.11 -6.41
CA ASP A 249 23.78 -1.78 -6.51
C ASP A 249 24.20 -1.49 -7.96
N LYS A 250 23.60 -2.19 -8.94
CA LYS A 250 23.95 -2.07 -10.36
C LYS A 250 23.29 -0.88 -11.07
N PHE A 251 22.07 -0.51 -10.68
CA PHE A 251 21.26 0.48 -11.41
C PHE A 251 20.81 1.63 -10.51
N PRO A 252 21.35 2.86 -10.67
CA PRO A 252 21.00 4.00 -9.84
C PRO A 252 19.57 4.53 -10.08
N ASN A 253 18.98 4.23 -11.24
CA ASN A 253 17.61 4.59 -11.63
C ASN A 253 16.55 3.60 -11.10
N VAL A 254 16.95 2.60 -10.31
CA VAL A 254 16.03 1.59 -9.73
C VAL A 254 15.78 1.87 -8.25
N TYR A 255 14.50 1.94 -7.91
CA TYR A 255 13.93 2.06 -6.57
C TYR A 255 13.18 0.77 -6.23
N THR A 256 12.83 0.61 -4.95
CA THR A 256 11.90 -0.45 -4.53
C THR A 256 10.95 0.08 -3.46
N ASP A 257 9.68 -0.32 -3.52
CA ASP A 257 8.78 -0.13 -2.38
C ASP A 257 8.86 -1.33 -1.42
N ILE A 258 8.57 -1.07 -0.15
CA ILE A 258 8.58 -2.08 0.92
C ILE A 258 7.18 -2.52 1.34
N SER A 259 6.17 -2.26 0.51
CA SER A 259 4.79 -2.59 0.82
C SER A 259 4.60 -4.08 1.07
N MET A 260 3.77 -4.41 2.06
CA MET A 260 3.59 -5.79 2.51
C MET A 260 2.26 -6.41 2.05
N GLY A 261 1.29 -5.60 1.59
CA GLY A 261 0.00 -6.07 1.08
C GLY A 261 -0.72 -7.01 2.05
N GLY A 262 -1.21 -8.13 1.52
CA GLY A 262 -1.76 -9.25 2.31
C GLY A 262 -0.70 -10.16 2.95
N GLY A 263 0.58 -9.85 2.79
CA GLY A 263 1.73 -10.63 3.25
C GLY A 263 2.19 -10.37 4.67
N LEU A 264 1.47 -9.56 5.46
CA LEU A 264 1.88 -9.13 6.81
C LEU A 264 2.32 -10.30 7.71
N ASN A 265 1.53 -11.38 7.76
CA ASN A 265 1.88 -12.56 8.57
C ASN A 265 3.20 -13.22 8.12
N ARG A 266 3.50 -13.17 6.81
CA ARG A 266 4.77 -13.70 6.27
C ARG A 266 5.94 -12.84 6.74
N TYR A 267 5.83 -11.52 6.66
CA TYR A 267 6.87 -10.61 7.10
C TYR A 267 7.10 -10.67 8.61
N ARG A 268 6.03 -10.72 9.42
CA ARG A 268 6.11 -11.02 10.85
C ARG A 268 6.85 -12.34 11.08
N GLY A 269 6.49 -13.38 10.33
CA GLY A 269 7.20 -14.67 10.34
C GLY A 269 8.70 -14.57 10.01
N TYR A 270 9.14 -13.60 9.20
CA TYR A 270 10.57 -13.35 8.99
C TYR A 270 11.21 -12.58 10.14
N PHE A 271 10.56 -11.55 10.66
CA PHE A 271 11.16 -10.67 11.67
C PHE A 271 11.19 -11.35 13.04
N ASP A 272 10.13 -12.06 13.40
CA ASP A 272 10.01 -12.79 14.65
C ASP A 272 10.82 -14.09 14.67
N LYS A 273 11.27 -14.58 13.51
CA LYS A 273 12.12 -15.78 13.42
C LYS A 273 13.37 -15.65 14.28
N SER A 274 14.06 -14.52 14.22
CA SER A 274 15.22 -14.21 15.05
C SER A 274 15.62 -12.74 14.90
N GLU A 275 16.39 -12.24 15.87
CA GLU A 275 16.98 -10.91 15.80
C GLU A 275 17.86 -10.72 14.56
N ALA A 276 18.68 -11.72 14.23
CA ALA A 276 19.50 -11.70 13.02
C ALA A 276 18.65 -11.61 11.74
N SER A 277 17.45 -12.21 11.73
CA SER A 277 16.53 -12.14 10.59
C SER A 277 15.94 -10.73 10.44
N ALA A 278 15.44 -10.11 11.53
CA ALA A 278 14.98 -8.72 11.52
C ALA A 278 16.11 -7.75 11.14
N LYS A 279 17.32 -7.95 11.69
CA LYS A 279 18.50 -7.13 11.39
C LYS A 279 18.83 -7.11 9.89
N LYS A 280 18.68 -8.23 9.16
CA LYS A 280 18.90 -8.27 7.70
C LYS A 280 18.00 -7.31 6.93
N PHE A 281 16.73 -7.18 7.32
CA PHE A 281 15.80 -6.24 6.69
C PHE A 281 16.13 -4.80 7.09
N ARG A 282 16.43 -4.56 8.38
CA ARG A 282 16.89 -3.25 8.86
C ARG A 282 18.12 -2.78 8.08
N ASP A 283 19.16 -3.60 8.03
CA ASP A 283 20.43 -3.27 7.37
C ASP A 283 20.22 -3.02 5.86
N PHE A 284 19.33 -3.80 5.21
CA PHE A 284 18.95 -3.57 3.81
C PHE A 284 18.31 -2.19 3.62
N ILE A 285 17.32 -1.85 4.44
CA ILE A 285 16.62 -0.56 4.33
C ILE A 285 17.59 0.60 4.59
N ILE A 286 18.45 0.50 5.61
CA ILE A 286 19.45 1.54 5.91
C ILE A 286 20.46 1.69 4.75
N LYS A 287 20.95 0.59 4.19
CA LYS A 287 21.90 0.62 3.05
C LYS A 287 21.30 1.33 1.83
N TYR A 288 20.03 1.06 1.52
CA TYR A 288 19.37 1.56 0.31
C TYR A 288 18.39 2.71 0.57
N GLN A 289 18.48 3.37 1.73
CA GLN A 289 17.49 4.33 2.23
C GLN A 289 17.07 5.42 1.26
N ASP A 290 17.94 5.85 0.32
CA ASP A 290 17.65 6.89 -0.68
C ASP A 290 16.83 6.37 -1.88
N ARG A 291 16.53 5.07 -1.90
CA ARG A 291 15.82 4.38 -3.00
C ARG A 291 14.72 3.43 -2.51
N ILE A 292 14.32 3.59 -1.24
CA ILE A 292 13.20 2.87 -0.64
C ILE A 292 11.95 3.76 -0.60
N LEU A 293 10.83 3.22 -1.03
CA LEU A 293 9.51 3.84 -0.96
C LEU A 293 8.58 3.04 -0.04
N TRP A 294 7.55 3.67 0.51
CA TRP A 294 6.53 2.99 1.32
C TRP A 294 5.14 3.04 0.67
N GLY A 295 4.37 1.98 0.90
CA GLY A 295 2.92 1.88 0.69
C GLY A 295 2.40 0.66 1.46
N ALA A 296 1.08 0.47 1.57
CA ALA A 296 0.52 -0.67 2.30
C ALA A 296 0.04 -1.81 1.37
N ASP A 297 -0.16 -1.55 0.08
CA ASP A 297 -0.63 -2.49 -0.96
C ASP A 297 -2.03 -3.05 -0.64
N ILE A 298 -2.99 -2.14 -0.43
CA ILE A 298 -4.39 -2.42 -0.16
C ILE A 298 -5.21 -2.31 -1.43
N VAL A 299 -5.97 -3.38 -1.72
CA VAL A 299 -6.97 -3.39 -2.79
C VAL A 299 -8.32 -2.88 -2.29
N LEU A 300 -8.74 -1.70 -2.75
CA LEU A 300 -10.06 -1.13 -2.50
C LEU A 300 -10.96 -1.27 -3.74
N ASP A 301 -11.99 -2.10 -3.63
CA ASP A 301 -12.87 -2.45 -4.75
C ASP A 301 -14.34 -2.64 -4.36
N GLY A 302 -14.72 -2.17 -3.18
CA GLY A 302 -16.11 -2.25 -2.67
C GLY A 302 -16.58 -3.65 -2.28
N LYS A 303 -15.71 -4.67 -2.37
CA LYS A 303 -16.08 -6.06 -2.06
C LYS A 303 -15.75 -6.42 -0.63
N ILE A 304 -16.68 -7.15 0.00
CA ILE A 304 -16.46 -7.85 1.26
C ILE A 304 -15.86 -9.23 0.94
N ARG A 305 -14.75 -9.59 1.58
CA ARG A 305 -14.10 -10.90 1.41
C ARG A 305 -13.90 -11.53 2.77
N ASP A 306 -14.27 -12.80 2.90
CA ASP A 306 -14.13 -13.54 4.16
C ASP A 306 -14.77 -12.82 5.36
N GLY A 307 -15.90 -12.14 5.11
CA GLY A 307 -16.60 -11.32 6.12
C GLY A 307 -15.93 -9.98 6.46
N VAL A 308 -14.83 -9.63 5.79
CA VAL A 308 -14.07 -8.40 6.04
C VAL A 308 -14.40 -7.35 4.99
N GLU A 309 -15.00 -6.25 5.43
CA GLU A 309 -15.08 -5.00 4.67
C GLU A 309 -13.83 -4.14 4.94
N LYS A 310 -13.18 -3.66 3.87
CA LYS A 310 -12.04 -2.74 3.97
C LYS A 310 -12.52 -1.29 4.17
N ASN A 311 -13.26 -1.08 5.24
CA ASN A 311 -13.73 0.25 5.63
C ASN A 311 -12.56 1.15 6.10
N PRO A 312 -12.76 2.46 6.34
CA PRO A 312 -11.66 3.36 6.69
C PRO A 312 -10.86 2.92 7.91
N ALA A 313 -11.54 2.37 8.93
CA ALA A 313 -10.88 1.88 10.13
C ALA A 313 -9.97 0.70 9.83
N TRP A 314 -10.44 -0.27 9.02
CA TRP A 314 -9.61 -1.40 8.60
C TRP A 314 -8.37 -0.94 7.83
N ILE A 315 -8.54 -0.01 6.88
CA ILE A 315 -7.43 0.54 6.07
C ILE A 315 -6.40 1.23 6.98
N PHE A 316 -6.85 2.11 7.88
CA PHE A 316 -5.97 2.77 8.83
C PHE A 316 -5.21 1.78 9.71
N LYS A 317 -5.89 0.77 10.27
CA LYS A 317 -5.22 -0.25 11.10
C LYS A 317 -4.13 -0.99 10.33
N ARG A 318 -4.40 -1.32 9.07
CA ARG A 318 -3.43 -1.97 8.19
C ARG A 318 -2.21 -1.07 7.97
N MET A 319 -2.39 0.21 7.65
CA MET A 319 -1.29 1.18 7.46
C MET A 319 -0.50 1.41 8.76
N ALA A 320 -1.20 1.66 9.87
CA ALA A 320 -0.58 1.90 11.17
C ALA A 320 0.24 0.70 11.65
N THR A 321 -0.15 -0.52 11.29
CA THR A 321 0.65 -1.71 11.58
C THR A 321 2.01 -1.67 10.87
N ASP A 322 2.09 -1.17 9.63
CA ASP A 322 3.38 -1.00 8.95
C ASP A 322 4.23 0.05 9.65
N PHE A 323 3.64 1.15 10.13
CA PHE A 323 4.38 2.15 10.92
C PHE A 323 4.94 1.55 12.21
N PHE A 324 4.16 0.76 12.95
CA PHE A 324 4.69 0.07 14.13
C PHE A 324 5.84 -0.88 13.82
N ILE A 325 5.79 -1.53 12.65
CA ILE A 325 6.85 -2.43 12.17
C ILE A 325 8.12 -1.67 11.79
N LEU A 326 8.00 -0.46 11.27
CA LEU A 326 9.13 0.33 10.76
C LEU A 326 9.76 1.22 11.84
N GLU A 327 8.94 1.84 12.70
CA GLU A 327 9.32 2.97 13.57
C GLU A 327 9.72 2.57 15.00
N HIS A 328 9.55 1.30 15.40
CA HIS A 328 9.80 0.84 16.77
C HIS A 328 10.75 -0.36 16.81
N GLY A 329 11.39 -0.65 17.94
CA GLY A 329 12.18 -1.88 18.14
C GLY A 329 11.37 -3.14 18.43
N LYS A 330 10.27 -3.01 19.18
CA LYS A 330 9.25 -4.05 19.37
C LYS A 330 7.89 -3.37 19.47
N TYR A 331 6.82 -4.09 19.11
CA TYR A 331 5.47 -3.56 19.23
C TYR A 331 4.47 -4.65 19.62
N LEU A 332 3.45 -4.25 20.38
CA LEU A 332 2.21 -5.00 20.52
C LEU A 332 1.18 -4.29 19.64
N ASN A 333 0.49 -5.04 18.77
CA ASN A 333 -0.45 -4.42 17.85
C ASN A 333 -1.79 -4.11 18.55
N LEU A 334 -1.85 -2.98 19.25
CA LEU A 334 -3.04 -2.56 20.01
C LEU A 334 -4.29 -2.34 19.15
N LEU A 335 -4.12 -2.21 17.83
CA LEU A 335 -5.22 -2.06 16.88
C LEU A 335 -5.90 -3.39 16.53
N HIS A 336 -5.21 -4.49 16.84
CA HIS A 336 -5.64 -5.88 16.64
C HIS A 336 -5.72 -6.55 18.01
N PRO A 337 -6.81 -6.35 18.78
CA PRO A 337 -6.91 -6.88 20.15
C PRO A 337 -6.83 -8.40 20.22
N GLU A 338 -7.08 -9.12 19.12
CA GLU A 338 -6.83 -10.55 18.97
C GLU A 338 -5.34 -10.92 18.99
N ASP A 339 -4.47 -9.99 18.61
CA ASP A 339 -3.02 -10.16 18.58
C ASP A 339 -2.43 -9.86 19.97
N LYS A 340 -2.08 -10.92 20.69
CA LYS A 340 -1.52 -10.85 22.04
C LYS A 340 0.01 -10.98 22.05
N ILE A 341 0.65 -10.96 20.88
CA ILE A 341 2.07 -11.24 20.73
C ILE A 341 2.83 -9.91 20.64
N ILE A 342 3.96 -9.84 21.35
CA ILE A 342 4.94 -8.76 21.12
C ILE A 342 5.80 -9.15 19.93
N HIS A 343 5.64 -8.42 18.84
CA HIS A 343 6.37 -8.62 17.60
C HIS A 343 7.68 -7.83 17.59
N ARG A 344 8.67 -8.36 16.89
CA ARG A 344 9.87 -7.62 16.48
C ARG A 344 9.52 -6.66 15.35
N SER A 345 10.22 -5.54 15.35
CA SER A 345 10.12 -4.49 14.35
C SER A 345 11.53 -3.99 14.01
N LEU A 346 11.64 -2.98 13.16
CA LEU A 346 12.91 -2.61 12.53
C LEU A 346 13.61 -1.43 13.20
N ASP A 347 12.93 -0.62 14.01
CA ASP A 347 13.48 0.54 14.75
C ASP A 347 14.22 1.55 13.86
N LEU A 348 13.71 1.81 12.65
CA LEU A 348 14.40 2.65 11.66
C LEU A 348 14.67 4.05 12.22
N PRO A 349 15.87 4.61 11.98
CA PRO A 349 16.17 5.98 12.39
C PRO A 349 15.23 6.98 11.73
N ASP A 350 14.95 8.09 12.41
CA ASP A 350 13.97 9.09 11.95
C ASP A 350 14.40 9.70 10.61
N GLU A 351 15.70 9.88 10.36
CA GLU A 351 16.25 10.35 9.08
C GLU A 351 16.03 9.36 7.92
N VAL A 352 16.01 8.06 8.22
CA VAL A 352 15.71 7.01 7.24
C VAL A 352 14.20 7.00 6.95
N LEU A 353 13.38 7.12 7.99
CA LEU A 353 11.91 7.20 7.85
C LEU A 353 11.49 8.44 7.05
N GLN A 354 12.13 9.59 7.28
CA GLN A 354 11.91 10.83 6.53
C GLN A 354 12.12 10.63 5.02
N LYS A 355 13.19 9.94 4.64
CA LYS A 355 13.47 9.60 3.23
C LYS A 355 12.40 8.69 2.64
N ILE A 356 12.07 7.61 3.34
CA ILE A 356 11.13 6.59 2.88
C ILE A 356 9.71 7.14 2.71
N TYR A 357 9.26 7.94 3.67
CA TYR A 357 7.89 8.45 3.69
C TYR A 357 7.70 9.72 2.88
N TRP A 358 8.73 10.54 2.69
CA TRP A 358 8.56 11.89 2.15
C TRP A 358 9.52 12.20 1.01
N GLU A 359 10.84 12.13 1.23
CA GLU A 359 11.81 12.66 0.28
C GLU A 359 11.93 11.82 -0.99
N ASN A 360 12.02 10.50 -0.85
CA ASN A 360 12.12 9.60 -2.01
C ASN A 360 10.81 9.62 -2.84
N PRO A 361 9.61 9.51 -2.25
CA PRO A 361 8.36 9.68 -2.99
C PRO A 361 8.30 10.99 -3.77
N LYS A 362 8.64 12.12 -3.13
CA LYS A 362 8.69 13.43 -3.80
C LYS A 362 9.64 13.44 -4.99
N LYS A 363 10.85 12.92 -4.81
CA LYS A 363 11.86 12.84 -5.87
C LYS A 363 11.38 12.00 -7.06
N VAL A 364 10.78 10.84 -6.79
CA VAL A 364 10.25 9.92 -7.80
C VAL A 364 9.05 10.52 -8.54
N LEU A 365 8.21 11.28 -7.85
CA LEU A 365 7.00 11.89 -8.40
C LEU A 365 7.23 13.29 -9.00
N GLY A 366 8.39 13.92 -8.77
CA GLY A 366 8.69 15.27 -9.24
C GLY A 366 7.86 16.37 -8.57
N ILE A 367 7.54 16.25 -7.28
CA ILE A 367 6.67 17.19 -6.52
C ILE A 367 7.30 17.77 -5.27
#